data_AF-A0A356TM05-F1
#
_entry.id   AF-A0A356TM05-F1
#
_cell.length_a   1.000
_cell.length_b   1.000
_cell.length_c   1.000
_cell.angle_alpha   90.00
_cell.angle_beta   90.00
_cell.angle_gamma   90.00
#
_symmetry.space_group_name_H-M   'P 1'
#
loop_
_entity.id
_entity.type
_entity.pdbx_description
1 polymer ?
#
loop_
_entity_poly.entity_id
_entity_poly.type
_entity_poly.pdbx_seq_one_letter_code
_entity_poly.pdbx_strand_id
1 'polypeptide(L)'
;MLIPCFLCAGADAARNLGRVPGRSSLAAEPAQCHLRGVRTSVYVHFPWCLKKCPYCDFASAGIRRSEVPHEAYADAVLGELARKRLEGRTLHSVFFGGGTPSLWAPEALGRVLDGVLDAFPERAHDLEITVECNPTSLDREKAAALRDVGVNRLSIGVQSLDAERLRYLGRLHDPEGALRAVRAATEEMGRVSADLMFGMPGQKPDDFAGEIAQLLDTGIEHVSAYALTIEPDTQFGALHRKGKLPVAPDDDYADTFLRAREVFAAAGMEHYEVSNYARPGQASRHNQHYWRGGDYLGLGAGAVGAMSEGTSSRRTKNDPRPERY
;
A
#
# COMPACT_ATOMS: atom_id res chain seq x y z
N MET A 1 3.15 10.59 3.96
CA MET A 1 2.42 11.76 4.49
C MET A 1 1.23 11.30 5.34
N LEU A 2 1.09 11.78 6.57
CA LEU A 2 -0.12 11.62 7.40
C LEU A 2 -1.08 12.75 7.01
N ILE A 3 -2.21 12.43 6.38
CA ILE A 3 -3.32 13.39 6.28
C ILE A 3 -4.02 13.39 7.66
N PRO A 4 -4.01 14.52 8.41
CA PRO A 4 -4.70 14.59 9.68
C PRO A 4 -6.21 14.57 9.44
N CYS A 5 -6.89 13.61 10.07
CA CYS A 5 -8.34 13.50 10.13
C CYS A 5 -8.89 14.69 10.95
N PHE A 6 -9.34 15.74 10.26
CA PHE A 6 -10.08 16.85 10.86
C PHE A 6 -11.52 16.43 11.11
N LEU A 7 -11.76 15.74 12.23
CA LEU A 7 -13.10 15.48 12.76
C LEU A 7 -13.07 15.50 14.29
N CYS A 8 -12.59 16.60 14.87
CA CYS A 8 -12.78 16.95 16.28
C CYS A 8 -12.73 18.48 16.43
N ALA A 9 -13.81 19.17 16.04
CA ALA A 9 -14.05 20.54 16.45
C ALA A 9 -15.56 20.74 16.61
N GLY A 10 -16.01 20.89 17.86
CA GLY A 10 -17.40 21.27 18.14
C GLY A 10 -18.01 20.57 19.35
N ALA A 11 -17.47 20.80 20.54
CA ALA A 11 -18.23 20.60 21.77
C ALA A 11 -17.75 21.59 22.82
N ASP A 12 -18.30 22.81 22.78
CA ASP A 12 -18.41 23.67 23.96
C ASP A 12 -19.43 24.78 23.72
N ALA A 13 -20.66 24.55 24.20
CA ALA A 13 -21.61 25.61 24.57
C ALA A 13 -22.69 25.07 25.51
N ALA A 14 -22.42 25.23 26.81
CA ALA A 14 -23.31 25.74 27.85
C ALA A 14 -24.65 25.04 28.21
N ARG A 15 -24.63 24.54 29.45
CA ARG A 15 -25.50 24.91 30.61
C ARG A 15 -26.95 24.42 30.70
N ASN A 16 -27.17 23.74 31.83
CA ASN A 16 -28.34 23.70 32.71
C ASN A 16 -29.66 23.20 32.14
N LEU A 17 -30.14 22.09 32.70
CA LEU A 17 -31.48 21.97 33.32
C LEU A 17 -31.62 20.62 34.06
N GLY A 18 -32.09 20.67 35.31
CA GLY A 18 -32.96 19.65 35.92
C GLY A 18 -32.31 18.43 36.60
N ARG A 19 -32.30 18.44 37.94
CA ARG A 19 -32.18 17.22 38.78
C ARG A 19 -33.39 16.31 38.55
N VAL A 20 -33.14 15.01 38.35
CA VAL A 20 -34.13 13.93 38.49
C VAL A 20 -33.58 12.92 39.51
N PRO A 21 -34.33 12.52 40.55
CA PRO A 21 -33.83 11.58 41.56
C PRO A 21 -34.11 10.12 41.18
N GLY A 22 -33.18 9.25 41.56
CA GLY A 22 -33.42 7.82 41.73
C GLY A 22 -33.00 6.94 40.56
N ARG A 23 -31.83 6.31 40.69
CA ARG A 23 -31.56 4.97 40.15
C ARG A 23 -30.45 4.30 40.96
N SER A 24 -30.74 3.07 41.37
CA SER A 24 -29.92 2.16 42.15
C SER A 24 -28.51 1.99 41.60
N SER A 25 -27.52 1.94 42.49
CA SER A 25 -26.16 1.52 42.18
C SER A 25 -26.14 0.03 41.81
N LEU A 26 -26.26 -0.27 40.52
CA LEU A 26 -25.74 -1.52 39.99
C LEU A 26 -24.30 -1.22 39.57
N ALA A 27 -23.33 -1.77 40.29
CA ALA A 27 -21.96 -1.82 39.85
C ALA A 27 -21.93 -2.53 38.49
N ALA A 28 -21.67 -1.78 37.43
CA ALA A 28 -21.40 -2.37 36.12
C ALA A 28 -20.04 -3.06 36.22
N GLU A 29 -20.05 -4.39 36.19
CA GLU A 29 -18.84 -5.14 35.87
C GLU A 29 -18.33 -4.64 34.51
N PRO A 30 -17.01 -4.45 34.33
CA PRO A 30 -16.48 -4.01 33.06
C PRO A 30 -16.86 -5.08 32.02
N ALA A 31 -17.69 -4.68 31.06
CA ALA A 31 -18.07 -5.52 29.94
C ALA A 31 -16.77 -5.99 29.27
N GLN A 32 -16.47 -7.28 29.41
CA GLN A 32 -15.41 -7.92 28.64
C GLN A 32 -15.84 -7.86 27.18
N CYS A 33 -15.38 -6.82 26.48
CA CYS A 33 -15.57 -6.66 25.05
C CYS A 33 -14.73 -7.74 24.37
N HIS A 34 -15.31 -8.93 24.22
CA HIS A 34 -14.69 -10.01 23.46
C HIS A 34 -14.69 -9.60 21.99
N LEU A 35 -13.53 -9.18 21.49
CA LEU A 35 -13.26 -8.95 20.07
C LEU A 35 -13.33 -10.30 19.35
N ARG A 36 -14.53 -10.82 19.07
CA ARG A 36 -14.71 -11.98 18.20
C ARG A 36 -15.09 -11.52 16.79
N GLY A 37 -14.39 -12.02 15.78
CA GLY A 37 -14.69 -11.76 14.38
C GLY A 37 -14.26 -10.38 13.87
N VAL A 38 -13.35 -9.69 14.58
CA VAL A 38 -12.80 -8.43 14.08
C VAL A 38 -11.90 -8.75 12.89
N ARG A 39 -12.32 -8.32 11.70
CA ARG A 39 -11.52 -8.44 10.47
C ARG A 39 -10.26 -7.60 10.64
N THR A 40 -9.11 -8.22 10.42
CA THR A 40 -7.81 -7.58 10.55
C THR A 40 -6.98 -7.87 9.30
N SER A 41 -6.49 -6.83 8.65
CA SER A 41 -5.49 -6.95 7.58
C SER A 41 -4.07 -6.95 8.17
N VAL A 42 -3.13 -7.56 7.48
CA VAL A 42 -1.70 -7.53 7.86
C VAL A 42 -0.92 -6.82 6.77
N TYR A 43 -0.13 -5.82 7.16
CA TYR A 43 0.83 -5.14 6.31
C TYR A 43 2.24 -5.49 6.77
N VAL A 44 3.04 -6.06 5.87
CA VAL A 44 4.46 -6.38 6.13
C VAL A 44 5.31 -5.41 5.32
N HIS A 45 6.04 -4.54 6.01
CA HIS A 45 6.93 -3.58 5.38
C HIS A 45 8.25 -4.26 5.02
N PHE A 46 8.71 -4.09 3.78
CA PHE A 46 10.03 -4.47 3.34
C PHE A 46 10.86 -3.20 3.06
N PRO A 47 11.91 -2.89 3.82
CA PRO A 47 12.46 -1.53 3.90
C PRO A 47 13.56 -1.22 2.88
N TRP A 48 13.72 -2.04 1.84
CA TRP A 48 14.82 -1.86 0.89
C TRP A 48 14.37 -1.71 -0.55
N CYS A 49 15.08 -0.84 -1.28
CA CYS A 49 15.03 -0.68 -2.72
C CYS A 49 16.45 -0.79 -3.29
N LEU A 50 16.60 -1.15 -4.57
CA LEU A 50 17.91 -1.01 -5.23
C LEU A 50 18.37 0.45 -5.32
N LYS A 51 17.40 1.37 -5.43
CA LYS A 51 17.60 2.81 -5.41
C LYS A 51 16.37 3.48 -4.82
N LYS A 52 16.59 4.44 -3.91
CA LYS A 52 15.50 5.29 -3.42
C LYS A 52 15.12 6.31 -4.49
N CYS A 53 13.85 6.31 -4.88
CA CYS A 53 13.33 7.29 -5.83
C CYS A 53 13.30 8.69 -5.17
N PRO A 54 13.62 9.76 -5.91
CA PRO A 54 13.79 11.11 -5.34
C PRO A 54 12.49 11.71 -4.78
N TYR A 55 11.33 11.21 -5.22
CA TYR A 55 9.99 11.62 -4.76
C TYR A 55 9.44 10.76 -3.61
N CYS A 56 10.04 9.60 -3.32
CA CYS A 56 9.44 8.60 -2.47
C CYS A 56 9.64 8.90 -0.97
N ASP A 57 8.54 8.98 -0.22
CA ASP A 57 8.51 9.23 1.23
C ASP A 57 8.42 7.95 2.08
N PHE A 58 8.37 6.77 1.45
CA PHE A 58 8.38 5.52 2.17
C PHE A 58 9.67 5.33 3.00
N ALA A 59 9.52 4.59 4.10
CA ALA A 59 10.57 4.22 5.03
C ALA A 59 11.49 3.15 4.41
N SER A 60 12.17 3.52 3.33
CA SER A 60 13.06 2.64 2.58
C SER A 60 14.48 3.19 2.45
N ALA A 61 15.43 2.27 2.29
CA ALA A 61 16.84 2.55 2.05
C ALA A 61 17.34 1.86 0.77
N GLY A 62 18.40 2.43 0.17
CA GLY A 62 19.09 1.80 -0.94
C GLY A 62 19.93 0.60 -0.47
N ILE A 63 19.91 -0.51 -1.20
CA ILE A 63 20.74 -1.69 -0.93
C ILE A 63 21.19 -2.36 -2.23
N ARG A 64 22.33 -3.06 -2.23
CA ARG A 64 22.69 -3.95 -3.33
C ARG A 64 21.90 -5.25 -3.20
N ARG A 65 21.48 -5.83 -4.33
CA ARG A 65 20.69 -7.09 -4.33
C ARG A 65 21.34 -8.20 -3.51
N SER A 66 22.66 -8.35 -3.60
CA SER A 66 23.43 -9.38 -2.88
C SER A 66 23.54 -9.16 -1.38
N GLU A 67 23.18 -7.99 -0.87
CA GLU A 67 23.29 -7.62 0.55
C GLU A 67 21.96 -7.69 1.29
N VAL A 68 20.85 -7.96 0.59
CA VAL A 68 19.53 -8.06 1.21
C VAL A 68 19.56 -9.19 2.24
N PRO A 69 19.31 -8.90 3.53
CA PRO A 69 19.40 -9.90 4.59
C PRO A 69 18.10 -10.73 4.65
N HIS A 70 17.81 -11.51 3.61
CA HIS A 70 16.52 -12.17 3.41
C HIS A 70 16.02 -12.94 4.64
N GLU A 71 16.84 -13.85 5.17
CA GLU A 71 16.45 -14.70 6.30
C GLU A 71 16.46 -13.97 7.63
N ALA A 72 17.49 -13.16 7.89
CA ALA A 72 17.58 -12.41 9.13
C ALA A 72 16.42 -11.41 9.27
N TYR A 73 15.96 -10.82 8.17
CA TYR A 73 14.78 -9.95 8.20
C TYR A 73 13.47 -10.72 8.39
N ALA A 74 13.33 -11.89 7.76
CA ALA A 74 12.20 -12.77 8.03
C ALA A 74 12.14 -13.21 9.50
N ASP A 75 13.28 -13.54 10.11
CA ASP A 75 13.38 -13.85 11.55
C ASP A 75 12.93 -12.68 12.42
N ALA A 76 13.35 -11.46 12.10
CA ALA A 76 12.95 -10.26 12.83
C ALA A 76 11.44 -10.01 12.75
N VAL A 77 10.85 -10.14 11.56
CA VAL A 77 9.40 -9.99 11.35
C VAL A 77 8.61 -11.05 12.09
N LEU A 78 9.04 -12.32 12.04
CA LEU A 78 8.41 -13.42 12.78
C LEU A 78 8.56 -13.26 14.29
N GLY A 79 9.71 -12.77 14.76
CA GLY A 79 9.94 -12.45 16.16
C GLY A 79 9.05 -11.32 16.68
N GLU A 80 8.74 -10.32 15.84
CA GLU A 80 7.72 -9.32 16.13
C GLU A 80 6.32 -9.94 16.16
N LEU A 81 5.97 -10.74 15.15
CA LEU A 81 4.65 -11.38 15.02
C LEU A 81 4.32 -12.26 16.23
N ALA A 82 5.29 -13.04 16.70
CA ALA A 82 5.13 -13.93 17.86
C ALA A 82 4.75 -13.19 19.17
N ARG A 83 4.95 -11.86 19.23
CA ARG A 83 4.58 -11.02 20.38
C ARG A 83 3.18 -10.39 20.24
N LYS A 84 2.51 -10.57 19.10
CA LYS A 84 1.18 -10.00 18.85
C LYS A 84 0.10 -10.92 19.41
N ARG A 85 -0.96 -10.31 19.93
CA ARG A 85 -2.15 -11.01 20.45
C ARG A 85 -3.26 -10.91 19.43
N LEU A 86 -3.50 -11.99 18.72
CA LEU A 86 -4.38 -12.04 17.55
C LEU A 86 -5.61 -12.94 17.77
N GLU A 87 -5.80 -13.44 18.98
CA GLU A 87 -6.94 -14.28 19.33
C GLU A 87 -8.26 -13.54 19.12
N GLY A 88 -9.24 -14.21 18.51
CA GLY A 88 -10.56 -13.66 18.20
C GLY A 88 -10.61 -12.77 16.95
N ARG A 89 -9.47 -12.53 16.28
CA ARG A 89 -9.42 -11.78 15.01
C ARG A 89 -9.50 -12.73 13.83
N THR A 90 -10.09 -12.25 12.74
CA THR A 90 -10.17 -12.95 11.47
C THR A 90 -9.23 -12.29 10.47
N LEU A 91 -8.28 -13.04 9.92
CA LEU A 91 -7.37 -12.53 8.90
C LEU A 91 -8.15 -12.17 7.63
N HIS A 92 -8.08 -10.91 7.22
CA HIS A 92 -8.83 -10.42 6.06
C HIS A 92 -7.99 -10.33 4.78
N SER A 93 -6.75 -9.85 4.88
CA SER A 93 -5.81 -9.75 3.76
C SER A 93 -4.38 -9.64 4.28
N VAL A 94 -3.40 -9.96 3.44
CA VAL A 94 -1.97 -9.74 3.68
C VAL A 94 -1.41 -8.89 2.55
N PHE A 95 -0.60 -7.90 2.89
CA PHE A 95 0.03 -7.01 1.91
C PHE A 95 1.49 -6.80 2.25
N PHE A 96 2.37 -7.24 1.36
CA PHE A 96 3.80 -6.96 1.43
C PHE A 96 4.06 -5.70 0.61
N GLY A 97 4.51 -4.64 1.27
CA GLY A 97 4.75 -3.34 0.63
C GLY A 97 5.98 -2.62 1.17
N GLY A 98 6.16 -1.37 0.76
CA GLY A 98 7.15 -0.47 1.35
C GLY A 98 8.22 -0.05 0.35
N GLY A 99 9.43 -0.59 0.50
CA GLY A 99 10.51 -0.41 -0.46
C GLY A 99 10.24 -1.18 -1.75
N THR A 100 10.80 -2.38 -1.86
CA THR A 100 10.57 -3.26 -3.02
C THR A 100 10.52 -4.72 -2.56
N PRO A 101 9.35 -5.20 -2.07
CA PRO A 101 9.17 -6.58 -1.62
C PRO A 101 9.57 -7.65 -2.65
N SER A 102 9.45 -7.39 -3.95
CA SER A 102 9.95 -8.30 -5.00
C SER A 102 11.48 -8.49 -5.02
N LEU A 103 12.24 -7.74 -4.22
CA LEU A 103 13.65 -8.04 -3.95
C LEU A 103 13.83 -9.16 -2.93
N TRP A 104 12.84 -9.41 -2.08
CA TRP A 104 12.90 -10.47 -1.07
C TRP A 104 12.95 -11.85 -1.74
N ALA A 105 13.79 -12.74 -1.23
CA ALA A 105 13.75 -14.15 -1.62
C ALA A 105 12.32 -14.69 -1.39
N PRO A 106 11.67 -15.30 -2.41
CA PRO A 106 10.31 -15.80 -2.30
C PRO A 106 10.13 -16.76 -1.12
N GLU A 107 11.13 -17.59 -0.84
CA GLU A 107 11.12 -18.55 0.26
C GLU A 107 11.07 -17.85 1.63
N ALA A 108 11.85 -16.78 1.79
CA ALA A 108 11.85 -15.98 3.02
C ALA A 108 10.54 -15.20 3.20
N LEU A 109 9.99 -14.64 2.12
CA LEU A 109 8.67 -14.00 2.13
C LEU A 109 7.57 -15.01 2.45
N GLY A 110 7.62 -16.19 1.83
CA GLY A 110 6.72 -17.31 2.07
C GLY A 110 6.73 -17.75 3.51
N ARG A 111 7.90 -17.86 4.13
CA ARG A 111 8.04 -18.18 5.56
C ARG A 111 7.35 -17.15 6.47
N VAL A 112 7.43 -15.86 6.12
CA VAL A 112 6.70 -14.80 6.83
C VAL A 112 5.21 -14.90 6.61
N LEU A 113 4.77 -15.16 5.38
CA LEU A 113 3.36 -15.40 5.06
C LEU A 113 2.82 -16.58 5.86
N ASP A 114 3.51 -17.72 5.88
CA ASP A 114 3.12 -18.90 6.65
C ASP A 114 2.98 -18.58 8.14
N GLY A 115 3.95 -17.86 8.72
CA GLY A 115 3.87 -17.40 10.10
C GLY A 115 2.65 -16.50 10.35
N VAL A 116 2.34 -15.57 9.44
CA VAL A 116 1.12 -14.75 9.51
C VAL A 116 -0.11 -15.63 9.43
N LEU A 117 -0.17 -16.56 8.49
CA LEU A 117 -1.30 -17.48 8.34
C LEU A 117 -1.52 -18.27 9.64
N ASP A 118 -0.47 -18.85 10.22
CA ASP A 118 -0.54 -19.66 11.45
C ASP A 118 -0.95 -18.85 12.69
N ALA A 119 -0.61 -17.56 12.73
CA ALA A 119 -0.99 -16.68 13.83
C ALA A 119 -2.49 -16.33 13.86
N PHE A 120 -3.24 -16.59 12.79
CA PHE A 120 -4.69 -16.35 12.71
C PHE A 120 -5.48 -17.67 12.57
N PRO A 121 -6.23 -18.08 13.61
CA PRO A 121 -7.06 -19.28 13.56
C PRO A 121 -8.21 -19.19 12.54
N GLU A 122 -8.73 -17.98 12.30
CA GLU A 122 -9.80 -17.71 11.34
C GLU A 122 -9.29 -16.80 10.21
N ARG A 123 -9.69 -17.12 8.98
CA ARG A 123 -9.27 -16.40 7.77
C ARG A 123 -10.46 -16.19 6.85
N ALA A 124 -10.43 -15.10 6.08
CA ALA A 124 -11.39 -14.91 4.99
C ALA A 124 -11.26 -16.04 3.95
N HIS A 125 -12.38 -16.53 3.43
CA HIS A 125 -12.41 -17.62 2.44
C HIS A 125 -11.63 -17.30 1.16
N ASP A 126 -11.73 -16.06 0.68
CA ASP A 126 -10.97 -15.56 -0.47
C ASP A 126 -9.94 -14.54 0.03
N LEU A 127 -8.94 -15.05 0.74
CA LEU A 127 -7.87 -14.25 1.33
C LEU A 127 -7.01 -13.61 0.23
N GLU A 128 -6.94 -12.28 0.20
CA GLU A 128 -6.05 -11.55 -0.71
C GLU A 128 -4.65 -11.46 -0.11
N ILE A 129 -3.64 -11.88 -0.87
CA ILE A 129 -2.22 -11.82 -0.50
C ILE A 129 -1.51 -11.08 -1.62
N THR A 130 -1.16 -9.81 -1.35
CA THR A 130 -0.59 -8.90 -2.34
C THR A 130 0.90 -8.67 -2.09
N VAL A 131 1.70 -8.63 -3.15
CA VAL A 131 3.12 -8.22 -3.10
C VAL A 131 3.36 -7.05 -4.05
N GLU A 132 3.91 -5.96 -3.53
CA GLU A 132 4.42 -4.86 -4.35
C GLU A 132 5.71 -5.26 -5.07
N CYS A 133 5.77 -4.93 -6.36
CA CYS A 133 6.85 -5.29 -7.25
C CYS A 133 7.39 -4.09 -8.01
N ASN A 134 8.68 -4.13 -8.30
CA ASN A 134 9.34 -3.19 -9.20
C ASN A 134 9.75 -3.90 -10.50
N PRO A 135 9.56 -3.29 -11.69
CA PRO A 135 9.97 -3.88 -12.96
C PRO A 135 11.43 -4.36 -13.01
N THR A 136 12.34 -3.73 -12.26
CA THR A 136 13.76 -4.15 -12.19
C THR A 136 14.02 -5.42 -11.36
N SER A 137 12.98 -5.99 -10.77
CA SER A 137 13.06 -7.15 -9.88
C SER A 137 11.93 -8.14 -10.10
N LEU A 138 11.18 -8.00 -11.19
CA LEU A 138 10.06 -8.85 -11.54
C LEU A 138 10.22 -9.34 -12.96
N ASP A 139 10.40 -10.65 -13.09
CA ASP A 139 10.29 -11.42 -14.32
C ASP A 139 9.30 -12.58 -14.09
N ARG A 140 9.13 -13.41 -15.12
CA ARG A 140 8.18 -14.53 -15.08
C ARG A 140 8.55 -15.57 -14.01
N GLU A 141 9.84 -15.85 -13.84
CA GLU A 141 10.32 -16.79 -12.82
C GLU A 141 10.04 -16.26 -11.41
N LYS A 142 10.31 -14.97 -11.15
CA LYS A 142 9.99 -14.33 -9.88
C LYS A 142 8.49 -14.32 -9.61
N ALA A 143 7.67 -14.00 -10.61
CA ALA A 143 6.21 -14.01 -10.46
C ALA A 143 5.68 -15.42 -10.14
N ALA A 144 6.19 -16.44 -10.83
CA ALA A 144 5.89 -17.85 -10.55
C ALA A 144 6.30 -18.24 -9.13
N ALA A 145 7.52 -17.92 -8.70
CA ALA A 145 8.01 -18.25 -7.37
C ALA A 145 7.20 -17.56 -6.26
N LEU A 146 6.74 -16.31 -6.47
CA LEU A 146 5.85 -15.63 -5.54
C LEU A 146 4.48 -16.33 -5.45
N ARG A 147 3.92 -16.76 -6.59
CA ARG A 147 2.67 -17.55 -6.59
C ARG A 147 2.84 -18.86 -5.83
N ASP A 148 3.95 -19.55 -6.05
CA ASP A 148 4.21 -20.87 -5.48
C ASP A 148 4.32 -20.82 -3.94
N VAL A 149 4.70 -19.66 -3.37
CA VAL A 149 4.67 -19.41 -1.91
C VAL A 149 3.34 -18.86 -1.41
N GLY A 150 2.29 -18.81 -2.24
CA GLY A 150 0.93 -18.46 -1.84
C GLY A 150 0.48 -17.03 -2.12
N VAL A 151 1.31 -16.21 -2.79
CA VAL A 151 0.88 -14.88 -3.27
C VAL A 151 -0.17 -15.05 -4.37
N ASN A 152 -1.23 -14.25 -4.34
CA ASN A 152 -2.30 -14.33 -5.33
C ASN A 152 -2.65 -12.98 -5.97
N ARG A 153 -1.88 -11.93 -5.66
CA ARG A 153 -1.98 -10.62 -6.29
C ARG A 153 -0.63 -9.91 -6.34
N LEU A 154 -0.33 -9.26 -7.46
CA LEU A 154 0.87 -8.43 -7.62
C LEU A 154 0.48 -6.97 -7.90
N SER A 155 1.20 -6.02 -7.31
CA SER A 155 1.08 -4.59 -7.64
C SER A 155 2.41 -4.06 -8.18
N ILE A 156 2.42 -3.57 -9.41
CA ILE A 156 3.66 -3.27 -10.14
C ILE A 156 3.84 -1.77 -10.25
N GLY A 157 4.90 -1.26 -9.65
CA GLY A 157 5.23 0.16 -9.69
C GLY A 157 5.77 0.61 -11.05
N VAL A 158 4.94 0.72 -12.10
CA VAL A 158 5.32 1.15 -13.45
C VAL A 158 5.68 2.63 -13.50
N GLN A 159 4.87 3.46 -12.85
CA GLN A 159 4.92 4.92 -12.73
C GLN A 159 4.68 5.68 -14.04
N SER A 160 5.35 5.30 -15.13
CA SER A 160 5.13 5.87 -16.47
C SER A 160 5.65 4.92 -17.54
N LEU A 161 5.12 5.05 -18.76
CA LEU A 161 5.61 4.45 -19.99
C LEU A 161 6.33 5.47 -20.90
N ASP A 162 6.67 6.64 -20.37
CA ASP A 162 7.52 7.63 -21.04
C ASP A 162 8.94 7.63 -20.45
N ALA A 163 9.94 7.58 -21.32
CA ALA A 163 11.34 7.46 -20.92
C ALA A 163 11.88 8.72 -20.23
N GLU A 164 11.40 9.91 -20.59
CA GLU A 164 11.83 11.16 -19.95
C GLU A 164 11.25 11.30 -18.54
N ARG A 165 9.97 10.95 -18.38
CA ARG A 165 9.25 10.89 -17.12
C ARG A 165 9.87 9.88 -16.16
N LEU A 166 10.22 8.69 -16.65
CA LEU A 166 10.93 7.69 -15.84
C LEU A 166 12.30 8.19 -15.36
N ARG A 167 13.06 8.89 -16.21
CA ARG A 167 14.34 9.52 -15.82
C ARG A 167 14.12 10.61 -14.77
N TYR A 168 13.11 11.46 -14.95
CA TYR A 168 12.73 12.49 -13.97
C TYR A 168 12.39 11.88 -12.61
N LEU A 169 11.59 10.82 -12.60
CA LEU A 169 11.24 10.04 -11.40
C LEU A 169 12.41 9.20 -10.85
N GLY A 170 13.58 9.23 -11.48
CA GLY A 170 14.78 8.50 -11.05
C GLY A 170 14.65 6.99 -11.12
N ARG A 171 13.70 6.47 -11.91
CA ARG A 171 13.42 5.04 -12.09
C ARG A 171 14.59 4.35 -12.81
N LEU A 172 14.76 3.07 -12.52
CA LEU A 172 15.85 2.23 -13.07
C LEU A 172 15.43 1.42 -14.29
N HIS A 173 14.12 1.34 -14.55
CA HIS A 173 13.54 0.63 -15.69
C HIS A 173 13.18 1.61 -16.81
N ASP A 174 13.06 1.10 -18.02
CA ASP A 174 12.54 1.80 -19.20
C ASP A 174 11.09 1.34 -19.49
N PRO A 175 10.37 2.01 -20.42
CA PRO A 175 8.98 1.64 -20.72
C PRO A 175 8.81 0.19 -21.18
N GLU A 176 9.75 -0.32 -21.98
CA GLU A 176 9.70 -1.70 -22.46
C GLU A 176 9.87 -2.71 -21.30
N GLY A 177 10.81 -2.44 -20.38
CA GLY A 177 11.00 -3.22 -19.16
C GLY A 177 9.78 -3.19 -18.24
N ALA A 178 9.09 -2.06 -18.13
CA ALA A 178 7.82 -1.98 -17.42
C ALA A 178 6.77 -2.90 -18.04
N LEU A 179 6.53 -2.80 -19.36
CA LEU A 179 5.54 -3.62 -20.06
C LEU A 179 5.90 -5.11 -20.00
N ARG A 180 7.17 -5.49 -20.13
CA ARG A 180 7.64 -6.87 -19.96
C ARG A 180 7.32 -7.41 -18.57
N ALA A 181 7.57 -6.63 -17.52
CA ALA A 181 7.28 -7.04 -16.14
C ALA A 181 5.76 -7.20 -15.90
N VAL A 182 4.94 -6.32 -16.46
CA VAL A 182 3.47 -6.43 -16.36
C VAL A 182 2.97 -7.69 -17.07
N ARG A 183 3.41 -7.95 -18.31
CA ARG A 183 3.02 -9.17 -19.07
C ARG A 183 3.46 -10.45 -18.36
N ALA A 184 4.69 -10.47 -17.85
CA ALA A 184 5.20 -11.60 -17.07
C ALA A 184 4.34 -11.88 -15.83
N ALA A 185 3.84 -10.83 -15.16
CA ALA A 185 2.94 -10.99 -14.03
C ALA A 185 1.56 -11.49 -14.44
N THR A 186 0.97 -10.95 -15.52
CA THR A 186 -0.38 -11.36 -15.97
C THR A 186 -0.42 -12.79 -16.51
N GLU A 187 0.70 -13.32 -16.98
CA GLU A 187 0.85 -14.74 -17.33
C GLU A 187 0.82 -15.67 -16.11
N GLU A 188 1.30 -15.21 -14.95
CA GLU A 188 1.47 -16.06 -13.76
C GLU A 188 0.39 -15.86 -12.69
N MET A 189 -0.32 -14.71 -12.70
CA MET A 189 -1.23 -14.29 -11.65
C MET A 189 -2.57 -13.81 -12.20
N GLY A 190 -3.67 -14.24 -11.57
CA GLY A 190 -5.02 -13.80 -11.95
C GLY A 190 -5.40 -12.39 -11.47
N ARG A 191 -4.62 -11.78 -10.57
CA ARG A 191 -4.83 -10.41 -10.07
C ARG A 191 -3.54 -9.61 -10.16
N VAL A 192 -3.48 -8.68 -11.09
CA VAL A 192 -2.32 -7.81 -11.29
C VAL A 192 -2.78 -6.37 -11.37
N SER A 193 -2.14 -5.50 -10.61
CA SER A 193 -2.27 -4.05 -10.70
C SER A 193 -1.00 -3.40 -11.21
N ALA A 194 -1.15 -2.26 -11.88
CA ALA A 194 -0.03 -1.40 -12.24
C ALA A 194 -0.26 0.01 -11.70
N ASP A 195 0.79 0.60 -11.16
CA ASP A 195 0.77 1.96 -10.65
C ASP A 195 1.23 2.92 -11.75
N LEU A 196 0.45 3.95 -12.01
CA LEU A 196 0.74 5.06 -12.90
C LEU A 196 0.72 6.37 -12.11
N MET A 197 1.65 7.25 -12.44
CA MET A 197 1.75 8.57 -11.85
C MET A 197 1.44 9.64 -12.89
N PHE A 198 0.65 10.64 -12.51
CA PHE A 198 0.39 11.82 -13.32
C PHE A 198 0.83 13.11 -12.65
N GLY A 199 0.80 14.23 -13.39
CA GLY A 199 1.21 15.54 -12.90
C GLY A 199 2.72 15.79 -12.96
N MET A 200 3.41 15.09 -13.85
CA MET A 200 4.83 15.37 -14.12
C MET A 200 4.97 16.59 -15.04
N PRO A 201 6.09 17.35 -14.95
CA PRO A 201 6.31 18.53 -15.77
C PRO A 201 6.16 18.24 -17.27
N GLY A 202 5.31 19.02 -17.96
CA GLY A 202 5.06 18.88 -19.39
C GLY A 202 4.28 17.62 -19.79
N GLN A 203 3.70 16.89 -18.84
CA GLN A 203 2.81 15.76 -19.13
C GLN A 203 1.45 16.27 -19.61
N LYS A 204 1.06 15.88 -20.82
CA LYS A 204 -0.26 16.22 -21.36
C LYS A 204 -1.29 15.17 -20.94
N PRO A 205 -2.57 15.56 -20.75
CA PRO A 205 -3.65 14.62 -20.44
C PRO A 205 -3.76 13.45 -21.43
N ASP A 206 -3.61 13.72 -22.73
CA ASP A 206 -3.70 12.68 -23.76
C ASP A 206 -2.46 11.76 -23.83
N ASP A 207 -1.29 12.24 -23.40
CA ASP A 207 -0.12 11.35 -23.25
C ASP A 207 -0.41 10.32 -22.16
N PHE A 208 -0.93 10.77 -21.01
CA PHE A 208 -1.29 9.89 -19.90
C PHE A 208 -2.41 8.92 -20.27
N ALA A 209 -3.43 9.38 -21.02
CA ALA A 209 -4.46 8.52 -21.59
C ALA A 209 -3.86 7.40 -22.47
N GLY A 210 -2.85 7.72 -23.28
CA GLY A 210 -2.12 6.75 -24.09
C GLY A 210 -1.33 5.73 -23.24
N GLU A 211 -0.73 6.16 -22.13
CA GLU A 211 -0.06 5.27 -21.17
C GLU A 211 -1.06 4.31 -20.50
N ILE A 212 -2.24 4.80 -20.12
CA ILE A 212 -3.34 3.97 -19.59
C ILE A 212 -3.75 2.91 -20.60
N ALA A 213 -4.03 3.29 -21.85
CA ALA A 213 -4.45 2.36 -22.89
C ALA A 213 -3.43 1.24 -23.11
N GLN A 214 -2.14 1.58 -23.22
CA GLN A 214 -1.06 0.61 -23.37
C GLN A 214 -0.97 -0.39 -22.21
N LEU A 215 -1.22 0.06 -20.98
CA LEU A 215 -1.26 -0.84 -19.84
C LEU A 215 -2.48 -1.75 -19.89
N LEU A 216 -3.66 -1.24 -20.21
CA LEU A 216 -4.87 -2.08 -20.34
C LEU A 216 -4.73 -3.14 -21.43
N ASP A 217 -4.00 -2.86 -22.51
CA ASP A 217 -3.67 -3.83 -23.57
C ASP A 217 -2.78 -4.99 -23.09
N THR A 218 -2.20 -4.91 -21.89
CA THR A 218 -1.49 -6.05 -21.26
C THR A 218 -2.43 -7.04 -20.56
N GLY A 219 -3.72 -6.72 -20.48
CA GLY A 219 -4.74 -7.54 -19.83
C GLY A 219 -4.90 -7.28 -18.33
N ILE A 220 -4.24 -6.27 -17.76
CA ILE A 220 -4.49 -5.89 -16.36
C ILE A 220 -5.91 -5.36 -16.20
N GLU A 221 -6.49 -5.65 -15.04
CA GLU A 221 -7.87 -5.25 -14.72
C GLU A 221 -7.92 -4.27 -13.54
N HIS A 222 -6.77 -3.81 -13.08
CA HIS A 222 -6.63 -2.85 -11.99
C HIS A 222 -5.45 -1.90 -12.26
N VAL A 223 -5.69 -0.59 -12.08
CA VAL A 223 -4.66 0.45 -12.21
C VAL A 223 -4.77 1.42 -11.03
N SER A 224 -3.65 1.68 -10.36
CA SER A 224 -3.52 2.78 -9.41
C SER A 224 -3.02 4.01 -10.18
N ALA A 225 -3.86 4.99 -10.46
CA ALA A 225 -3.48 6.26 -11.08
C ALA A 225 -3.51 7.39 -10.04
N TYR A 226 -2.34 7.92 -9.66
CA TYR A 226 -2.21 8.98 -8.65
C TYR A 226 -1.31 10.13 -9.07
N ALA A 227 -1.53 11.29 -8.47
CA ALA A 227 -0.73 12.48 -8.70
C ALA A 227 0.68 12.33 -8.08
N LEU A 228 1.70 12.88 -8.73
CA LEU A 228 2.99 13.13 -8.13
C LEU A 228 2.85 14.16 -7.01
N THR A 229 3.01 13.72 -5.76
CA THR A 229 3.03 14.63 -4.60
C THR A 229 4.47 14.97 -4.22
N ILE A 230 4.75 16.26 -4.00
CA ILE A 230 6.08 16.73 -3.57
C ILE A 230 6.17 16.74 -2.04
N GLU A 231 6.65 15.64 -1.49
CA GLU A 231 6.78 15.44 -0.04
C GLU A 231 7.97 16.21 0.55
N PRO A 232 7.82 16.95 1.66
CA PRO A 232 8.88 17.81 2.22
C PRO A 232 10.18 17.06 2.58
N ASP A 233 10.07 15.84 3.07
CA ASP A 233 11.21 15.05 3.58
C ASP A 233 11.89 14.20 2.50
N THR A 234 11.70 14.56 1.24
CA THR A 234 12.27 13.85 0.07
C THR A 234 13.33 14.69 -0.65
N GLN A 235 14.05 14.08 -1.59
CA GLN A 235 14.98 14.80 -2.45
C GLN A 235 14.24 15.83 -3.32
N PHE A 236 13.06 15.48 -3.84
CA PHE A 236 12.18 16.41 -4.54
C PHE A 236 11.73 17.56 -3.63
N GLY A 237 11.31 17.28 -2.39
CA GLY A 237 11.00 18.33 -1.42
C GLY A 237 12.15 19.31 -1.18
N ALA A 238 13.38 18.79 -1.08
CA ALA A 238 14.57 19.61 -0.94
C ALA A 238 14.90 20.45 -2.19
N LEU A 239 14.66 19.93 -3.40
CA LEU A 239 14.85 20.67 -4.66
C LEU A 239 13.75 21.72 -4.86
N HIS A 240 12.51 21.39 -4.54
CA HIS A 240 11.36 22.28 -4.64
C HIS A 240 11.52 23.49 -3.71
N ARG A 241 11.92 23.28 -2.45
CA ARG A 241 12.26 24.39 -1.52
C ARG A 241 13.34 25.34 -2.04
N LYS A 242 14.21 24.86 -2.93
CA LYS A 242 15.28 25.66 -3.55
C LYS A 242 14.86 26.28 -4.88
N GLY A 243 13.62 26.09 -5.34
CA GLY A 243 13.15 26.53 -6.67
C GLY A 243 13.84 25.80 -7.82
N LYS A 244 14.37 24.59 -7.59
CA LYS A 244 15.16 23.82 -8.57
C LYS A 244 14.43 22.60 -9.13
N LEU A 245 13.22 22.33 -8.66
CA LEU A 245 12.40 21.22 -9.16
C LEU A 245 11.37 21.79 -10.14
N PRO A 246 11.39 21.37 -11.42
CA PRO A 246 10.28 21.62 -12.31
C PRO A 246 9.03 20.91 -11.78
N VAL A 247 7.89 21.60 -11.74
CA VAL A 247 6.60 21.05 -11.29
C VAL A 247 5.54 21.37 -12.34
N ALA A 248 4.56 20.49 -12.50
CA ALA A 248 3.40 20.79 -13.33
C ALA A 248 2.52 21.86 -12.64
N PRO A 249 1.88 22.77 -13.40
CA PRO A 249 0.80 23.63 -12.90
C PRO A 249 -0.38 22.81 -12.36
N ASP A 250 -1.12 23.36 -11.40
CA ASP A 250 -2.29 22.70 -10.79
C ASP A 250 -3.37 22.34 -11.82
N ASP A 251 -3.58 23.19 -12.83
CA ASP A 251 -4.54 22.95 -13.92
C ASP A 251 -4.16 21.68 -14.72
N ASP A 252 -2.88 21.44 -14.98
CA ASP A 252 -2.40 20.24 -15.69
C ASP A 252 -2.68 18.96 -14.88
N TYR A 253 -2.59 19.02 -13.54
CA TYR A 253 -2.98 17.90 -12.66
C TYR A 253 -4.48 17.61 -12.77
N ALA A 254 -5.31 18.66 -12.70
CA ALA A 254 -6.76 18.54 -12.73
C ALA A 254 -7.24 18.00 -14.09
N ASP A 255 -6.74 18.55 -15.19
CA ASP A 255 -7.08 18.12 -16.53
C ASP A 255 -6.65 16.67 -16.78
N THR A 256 -5.46 16.28 -16.32
CA THR A 256 -4.99 14.89 -16.46
C THR A 256 -5.83 13.92 -15.62
N PHE A 257 -6.22 14.30 -14.40
CA PHE A 257 -7.10 13.50 -13.56
C PHE A 257 -8.48 13.30 -14.20
N LEU A 258 -9.10 14.38 -14.70
CA LEU A 258 -10.40 14.30 -15.38
C LEU A 258 -10.32 13.42 -16.62
N ARG A 259 -9.27 13.60 -17.43
CA ARG A 259 -9.04 12.77 -18.62
C ARG A 259 -8.85 11.30 -18.28
N ALA A 260 -8.07 10.98 -17.25
CA ALA A 260 -7.87 9.60 -16.80
C ALA A 260 -9.20 8.94 -16.40
N ARG A 261 -10.06 9.66 -15.67
CA ARG A 261 -11.39 9.16 -15.27
C ARG A 261 -12.26 8.81 -16.46
N GLU A 262 -12.28 9.65 -17.50
CA GLU A 262 -13.02 9.36 -18.73
C GLU A 262 -12.54 8.08 -19.40
N VAL A 263 -11.21 7.91 -19.52
CA VAL A 263 -10.59 6.75 -20.16
C VAL A 263 -10.89 5.47 -19.37
N PHE A 264 -10.72 5.49 -18.05
CA PHE A 264 -11.04 4.34 -17.21
C PHE A 264 -12.53 3.98 -17.24
N ALA A 265 -13.42 4.99 -17.19
CA ALA A 265 -14.85 4.78 -17.30
C ALA A 265 -15.24 4.15 -18.65
N ALA A 266 -14.67 4.65 -19.75
CA ALA A 266 -14.87 4.09 -21.09
C ALA A 266 -14.35 2.65 -21.20
N ALA A 267 -13.29 2.30 -20.46
CA ALA A 267 -12.77 0.94 -20.36
C ALA A 267 -13.58 0.01 -19.43
N GLY A 268 -14.61 0.51 -18.75
CA GLY A 268 -15.44 -0.24 -17.80
C GLY A 268 -14.76 -0.49 -16.45
N MET A 269 -13.88 0.43 -16.03
CA MET A 269 -13.22 0.39 -14.72
C MET A 269 -13.89 1.37 -13.75
N GLU A 270 -14.11 0.91 -12.52
CA GLU A 270 -14.72 1.67 -11.44
C GLU A 270 -13.64 2.38 -10.61
N HIS A 271 -13.83 3.67 -10.35
CA HIS A 271 -13.03 4.44 -9.40
C HIS A 271 -13.51 4.14 -7.97
N TYR A 272 -12.90 3.16 -7.30
CA TYR A 272 -13.46 2.59 -6.06
C TYR A 272 -12.88 3.20 -4.77
N GLU A 273 -11.74 3.90 -4.86
CA GLU A 273 -11.16 4.71 -3.79
C GLU A 273 -10.30 5.83 -4.39
N VAL A 274 -9.48 6.53 -3.59
CA VAL A 274 -8.78 7.77 -3.97
C VAL A 274 -8.03 7.70 -5.31
N SER A 275 -7.24 6.66 -5.53
CA SER A 275 -6.25 6.55 -6.63
C SER A 275 -6.45 5.35 -7.55
N ASN A 276 -7.38 4.44 -7.26
CA ASN A 276 -7.42 3.11 -7.86
C ASN A 276 -8.70 2.93 -8.68
N TYR A 277 -8.48 2.36 -9.85
CA TYR A 277 -9.50 2.00 -10.82
C TYR A 277 -9.43 0.49 -11.02
N ALA A 278 -10.57 -0.19 -11.02
CA ALA A 278 -10.59 -1.63 -11.21
C ALA A 278 -11.84 -2.09 -11.95
N ARG A 279 -11.76 -3.18 -12.70
CA ARG A 279 -12.95 -3.89 -13.14
C ARG A 279 -13.69 -4.47 -11.92
N PRO A 280 -15.02 -4.71 -12.02
CA PRO A 280 -15.78 -5.35 -10.96
C PRO A 280 -15.12 -6.64 -10.48
N GLY A 281 -14.92 -6.77 -9.16
CA GLY A 281 -14.28 -7.92 -8.54
C GLY A 281 -12.75 -7.86 -8.42
N GLN A 282 -12.08 -6.90 -9.08
CA GLN A 282 -10.62 -6.76 -9.10
C GLN A 282 -10.08 -5.69 -8.14
N ALA A 283 -10.95 -5.03 -7.38
CA ALA A 283 -10.56 -4.01 -6.43
C ALA A 283 -9.74 -4.58 -5.26
N SER A 284 -8.71 -3.83 -4.84
CA SER A 284 -7.85 -4.19 -3.70
C SER A 284 -8.65 -4.27 -2.41
N ARG A 285 -8.76 -5.48 -1.84
CA ARG A 285 -9.46 -5.68 -0.58
C ARG A 285 -8.67 -5.09 0.58
N HIS A 286 -7.34 -5.21 0.54
CA HIS A 286 -6.47 -4.59 1.52
C HIS A 286 -6.67 -3.07 1.57
N ASN A 287 -6.63 -2.39 0.42
CA ASN A 287 -6.77 -0.93 0.38
C ASN A 287 -8.18 -0.51 0.83
N GLN A 288 -9.24 -1.20 0.39
CA GLN A 288 -10.59 -0.89 0.84
C GLN A 288 -10.76 -1.05 2.35
N HIS A 289 -10.17 -2.10 2.94
CA HIS A 289 -10.23 -2.30 4.38
C HIS A 289 -9.52 -1.18 5.13
N TYR A 290 -8.34 -0.79 4.65
CA TYR A 290 -7.58 0.33 5.21
C TYR A 290 -8.36 1.66 5.13
N TRP A 291 -8.88 2.02 3.95
CA TRP A 291 -9.64 3.26 3.75
C TRP A 291 -10.96 3.33 4.51
N ARG A 292 -11.57 2.18 4.81
CA ARG A 292 -12.77 2.10 5.66
C ARG A 292 -12.46 2.09 7.15
N GLY A 293 -11.19 2.30 7.53
CA GLY A 293 -10.77 2.34 8.94
C GLY A 293 -10.81 0.98 9.62
N GLY A 294 -10.69 -0.12 8.87
CA GLY A 294 -10.59 -1.46 9.42
C GLY A 294 -9.28 -1.68 10.18
N ASP A 295 -9.26 -2.68 11.07
CA ASP A 295 -8.07 -3.01 11.84
C ASP A 295 -6.94 -3.51 10.91
N TYR A 296 -5.74 -3.00 11.11
CA TYR A 296 -4.57 -3.49 10.41
C TYR A 296 -3.35 -3.58 11.31
N LEU A 297 -2.71 -4.74 11.28
CA LEU A 297 -1.44 -5.01 11.93
C LEU A 297 -0.31 -4.61 11.00
N GLY A 298 0.57 -3.72 11.46
CA GLY A 298 1.84 -3.42 10.81
C GLY A 298 2.97 -4.26 11.39
N LEU A 299 3.75 -4.89 10.52
CA LEU A 299 4.95 -5.65 10.85
C LEU A 299 6.13 -5.16 10.00
N GLY A 300 7.34 -5.19 10.55
CA GLY A 300 8.55 -4.75 9.85
C GLY A 300 8.99 -3.34 10.19
N ALA A 301 10.24 -3.03 9.87
CA ALA A 301 10.85 -1.71 10.03
C ALA A 301 10.00 -0.62 9.37
N GLY A 302 9.63 0.42 10.13
CA GLY A 302 8.82 1.54 9.64
C GLY A 302 7.33 1.25 9.43
N ALA A 303 6.88 0.01 9.65
CA ALA A 303 5.47 -0.34 9.54
C ALA A 303 4.63 0.42 10.55
N VAL A 304 3.41 0.74 10.14
CA VAL A 304 2.38 1.34 10.99
C VAL A 304 1.20 0.39 11.12
N GLY A 305 0.58 0.39 12.30
CA GLY A 305 -0.62 -0.41 12.57
C GLY A 305 -1.68 0.43 13.27
N ALA A 306 -2.94 0.07 13.10
CA ALA A 306 -4.05 0.55 13.90
C ALA A 306 -4.97 -0.63 14.22
N MET A 307 -5.06 -1.01 15.48
CA MET A 307 -5.90 -2.12 15.93
C MET A 307 -6.82 -1.67 17.05
N SER A 308 -8.06 -2.13 17.01
CA SER A 308 -9.04 -1.94 18.06
C SER A 308 -8.64 -2.74 19.32
N GLU A 309 -8.68 -2.11 20.49
CA GLU A 309 -8.45 -2.68 21.82
C GLU A 309 -9.67 -2.34 22.70
N GLY A 310 -10.66 -3.24 22.72
CA GLY A 310 -11.94 -3.02 23.41
C GLY A 310 -12.71 -1.85 22.80
N THR A 311 -12.95 -0.80 23.59
CA THR A 311 -13.64 0.43 23.15
C THR A 311 -12.68 1.51 22.63
N SER A 312 -11.40 1.21 22.50
CA SER A 312 -10.36 2.15 22.06
C SER A 312 -9.62 1.61 20.83
N SER A 313 -8.79 2.44 20.19
CA SER A 313 -7.90 2.01 19.12
C SER A 313 -6.45 2.32 19.49
N ARG A 314 -5.55 1.37 19.26
CA ARG A 314 -4.12 1.55 19.43
C ARG A 314 -3.44 1.71 18.07
N ARG A 315 -2.74 2.83 17.90
CA ARG A 315 -1.86 3.06 16.74
C ARG A 315 -0.41 2.76 17.12
N THR A 316 0.30 2.11 16.22
CA THR A 316 1.70 1.71 16.39
C THR A 316 2.53 2.16 15.20
N LYS A 317 3.83 2.39 15.44
CA LYS A 317 4.82 2.68 14.42
C LYS A 317 6.15 2.07 14.85
N ASN A 318 6.73 1.23 14.00
CA ASN A 318 8.04 0.63 14.21
C ASN A 318 9.16 1.61 13.85
N ASP A 319 10.39 1.39 14.37
CA ASP A 319 11.55 2.20 13.97
C ASP A 319 11.78 2.00 12.46
N PRO A 320 11.92 3.09 11.66
CA PRO A 320 12.10 2.98 10.22
C PRO A 320 13.49 2.50 9.80
N ARG A 321 14.45 2.38 10.71
CA ARG A 321 15.80 1.89 10.41
C ARG A 321 15.87 0.37 10.55
N PRO A 322 16.14 -0.38 9.46
CA PRO A 322 16.17 -1.84 9.50
C PRO A 322 17.17 -2.43 10.50
N GLU A 323 18.22 -1.69 10.84
CA GLU A 323 19.29 -2.14 11.75
C GLU A 323 18.91 -1.98 13.22
N ARG A 324 17.86 -1.19 13.52
CA ARG A 324 17.31 -1.01 14.87
C ARG A 324 16.03 -1.81 15.13
N TYR A 325 15.35 -2.18 14.05
CA TYR A 325 14.17 -3.04 14.08
C TYR A 325 14.57 -4.46 14.44
#